data_AF-A0A8X6S815-F1
#
_entry.id   AF-A0A8X6S815-F1
#
_cell.length_a   1.000
_cell.length_b   1.000
_cell.length_c   1.000
_cell.angle_alpha   90.00
_cell.angle_beta   90.00
_cell.angle_gamma   90.00
#
_symmetry.space_group_name_H-M   'P 1'
#
loop_
_entity.id
_entity.type
_entity.pdbx_description
1 polymer ?
#
loop_
_entity_poly.entity_id
_entity_poly.type
_entity_poly.pdbx_seq_one_letter_code
_entity_poly.pdbx_strand_id
1 'polypeptide(L)' 'MGGSFPIMWWPALKIVHGKPRHSQSHGSVERTNQDSENMLCTWIQDNKSDHWSEGLHFVQFMKNRAHHSGIRRTPN' A
#
# COMPACT_ATOMS: atom_id res chain seq x y z
N MET A 1 -18.15 -12.16 15.50
CA MET A 1 -19.16 -12.19 14.42
C MET A 1 -18.60 -11.36 13.26
N GLY A 2 -18.28 -12.00 12.13
CA GLY A 2 -17.57 -11.37 11.02
C GLY A 2 -18.51 -10.59 10.10
N GLY A 3 -18.21 -9.33 9.85
CA GLY A 3 -18.94 -8.50 8.89
C GLY A 3 -18.66 -8.95 7.46
N SER A 4 -19.69 -9.45 6.78
CA SER A 4 -19.66 -9.64 5.33
C SER A 4 -19.83 -8.30 4.64
N PHE A 5 -18.83 -7.86 3.90
CA PHE A 5 -18.99 -6.81 2.91
C PHE A 5 -19.81 -7.36 1.73
N PRO A 6 -20.84 -6.66 1.24
CA PRO A 6 -21.69 -7.19 0.18
C PRO A 6 -20.93 -7.14 -1.15
N ILE A 7 -20.67 -8.32 -1.71
CA ILE A 7 -20.06 -8.56 -3.04
C ILE A 7 -20.90 -7.96 -4.19
N MET A 8 -22.07 -7.41 -3.88
CA MET A 8 -23.07 -6.88 -4.81
C MET A 8 -22.55 -5.75 -5.72
N TRP A 9 -21.54 -4.98 -5.30
CA TRP A 9 -20.97 -3.89 -6.10
C TRP A 9 -19.82 -4.32 -7.01
N TRP A 10 -19.35 -5.56 -6.88
CA TRP A 10 -18.26 -6.07 -7.71
C TRP A 10 -18.53 -7.54 -8.05
N PRO A 11 -19.43 -7.82 -9.01
CA PRO A 11 -19.89 -9.18 -9.31
C PRO A 11 -18.76 -10.15 -9.70
N ALA A 12 -17.64 -9.62 -10.20
CA ALA A 12 -16.45 -10.38 -10.58
C ALA A 12 -15.37 -10.49 -9.48
N LEU A 13 -15.62 -9.98 -8.26
CA LEU A 13 -14.62 -9.96 -7.20
C LEU A 13 -14.40 -11.37 -6.66
N LYS A 14 -13.22 -11.93 -6.94
CA LYS A 14 -12.79 -13.21 -6.41
C LYS A 14 -11.80 -13.00 -5.27
N ILE A 15 -12.21 -13.27 -4.04
CA ILE A 15 -11.31 -13.31 -2.89
C ILE A 15 -10.49 -14.60 -2.96
N VAL A 16 -9.20 -14.47 -3.23
CA VAL A 16 -8.27 -15.61 -3.27
C VAL A 16 -7.59 -15.73 -1.91
N HIS A 17 -7.93 -16.78 -1.15
CA HIS A 17 -7.26 -17.11 0.09
C HIS A 17 -5.91 -17.77 -0.25
N GLY A 18 -4.82 -17.04 -0.09
CA GLY A 18 -3.46 -17.57 -0.28
C GLY A 18 -3.15 -18.69 0.73
N LYS A 19 -2.14 -19.52 0.43
CA LYS A 19 -1.65 -20.53 1.38
C LYS A 19 -1.08 -19.86 2.65
N PRO A 20 -1.17 -20.50 3.83
CA PRO A 20 -0.50 -20.04 5.05
C PRO A 20 0.98 -19.75 4.78
N ARG A 21 1.43 -18.59 5.26
CA ARG A 21 2.64 -17.85 4.86
C ARG A 21 3.84 -18.74 4.46
N HIS A 22 4.14 -18.73 3.16
CA HIS A 22 5.51 -18.89 2.67
C HIS A 22 6.03 -17.50 2.29
N SER A 23 7.13 -17.07 2.89
CA SER A 23 7.75 -15.73 2.80
C SER A 23 8.09 -15.28 1.38
N GLN A 24 8.07 -16.20 0.41
CA GLN A 24 8.45 -15.93 -0.98
C GLN A 24 7.30 -15.32 -1.81
N SER A 25 6.04 -15.61 -1.50
CA SER A 25 4.87 -15.08 -2.25
C SER A 25 4.38 -13.73 -1.73
N HIS A 26 4.88 -13.27 -0.59
CA HIS A 26 4.47 -12.01 0.02
C HIS A 26 5.50 -10.91 -0.10
N GLY A 27 6.77 -11.21 -0.43
CA GLY A 27 7.87 -10.23 -0.33
C GLY A 27 7.68 -8.90 -1.07
N SER A 28 6.79 -8.83 -2.06
CA SER A 28 6.40 -7.55 -2.67
C SER A 28 5.62 -6.67 -1.71
N VAL A 29 4.66 -7.23 -0.97
CA VAL A 29 3.85 -6.53 0.03
C VAL A 29 4.74 -6.08 1.18
N GLU A 30 5.62 -6.94 1.69
CA GLU A 30 6.56 -6.53 2.75
C GLU A 30 7.48 -5.40 2.29
N ARG A 31 8.04 -5.46 1.07
CA ARG A 31 8.86 -4.37 0.52
C ARG A 31 8.07 -3.08 0.32
N THR A 32 6.84 -3.17 -0.18
CA THR A 32 5.98 -2.00 -0.38
C THR A 32 5.62 -1.36 0.96
N ASN A 33 5.31 -2.16 1.98
CA ASN A 33 5.00 -1.67 3.32
C ASN A 33 6.20 -0.98 3.96
N GLN A 34 7.39 -1.59 3.87
CA GLN A 34 8.62 -0.98 4.41
C GLN A 34 8.92 0.38 3.76
N ASP A 35 8.72 0.50 2.45
CA ASP A 35 8.96 1.77 1.76
C ASP A 35 7.93 2.84 2.13
N SER A 36 6.67 2.45 2.33
CA SER A 36 5.64 3.35 2.85
C SER A 36 5.94 3.83 4.27
N GLU A 37 6.43 2.95 5.14
CA GLU A 37 6.88 3.31 6.49
C GLU A 37 8.06 4.28 6.46
N ASN A 38 9.05 4.05 5.59
CA ASN A 38 10.20 4.93 5.44
C ASN A 38 9.78 6.32 4.97
N MET A 39 8.91 6.40 3.96
CA MET A 39 8.41 7.68 3.45
C MET A 39 7.59 8.43 4.49
N LEU A 40 6.80 7.72 5.31
CA LEU A 40 6.04 8.31 6.40
C LEU A 40 6.96 8.84 7.51
N CYS A 41 8.00 8.09 7.87
CA CYS A 41 9.03 8.53 8.81
C CYS A 41 9.74 9.81 8.35
N THR A 42 10.13 9.89 7.07
CA THR A 42 10.72 11.11 6.50
C THR A 42 9.74 12.28 6.57
N TRP A 43 8.47 12.07 6.19
CA TRP A 43 7.46 13.13 6.25
C TRP A 43 7.24 13.65 7.68
N ILE A 44 7.15 12.76 8.67
CA ILE A 44 6.99 13.11 10.09
C ILE A 44 8.18 13.97 10.57
N GLN A 45 9.41 13.59 10.20
CA GLN A 45 10.62 14.33 10.55
C GLN A 45 10.65 15.73 9.92
N ASP A 46 10.33 15.83 8.63
CA ASP A 46 10.35 17.09 7.88
C ASP A 46 9.26 18.07 8.37
N ASN A 47 8.08 17.55 8.70
CA ASN A 47 6.93 18.37 9.11
C ASN A 47 6.87 18.59 10.64
N LYS A 48 7.75 17.95 11.41
CA LYS A 48 7.77 18.01 12.89
C LYS A 48 6.38 17.75 13.51
N SER A 49 5.63 16.84 12.91
CA SER A 49 4.25 16.53 13.25
C SER A 49 4.06 15.03 13.34
N ASP A 50 3.26 14.59 14.31
CA ASP A 50 2.85 13.20 14.51
C ASP A 50 1.53 12.86 13.80
N HIS A 51 1.00 13.77 12.97
CA HIS A 51 -0.23 13.60 12.20
C HIS A 51 -0.03 12.63 11.03
N TRP A 52 0.27 11.38 11.35
CA TRP A 52 0.58 10.32 10.41
C TRP A 52 -0.54 10.07 9.39
N SER A 53 -1.80 10.29 9.77
CA SER A 53 -2.94 10.13 8.87
C SER A 53 -2.91 11.14 7.71
N GLU A 54 -2.47 12.37 7.95
CA GLU A 54 -2.26 13.37 6.89
C GLU A 54 -1.04 13.00 6.03
N GLY A 55 0.05 12.59 6.68
CA GLY A 55 1.25 12.09 6.00
C GLY A 55 0.97 10.94 5.04
N LEU A 56 0.06 10.01 5.40
CA LEU A 56 -0.33 8.90 4.53
C LEU A 56 -0.91 9.36 3.18
N HIS A 57 -1.66 10.46 3.14
CA HIS A 57 -2.17 10.99 1.87
C HIS A 57 -1.03 11.48 0.96
N PHE A 58 0.00 12.11 1.54
CA PHE A 58 1.19 12.53 0.80
C PHE A 58 2.03 11.33 0.34
N VAL A 59 2.24 10.34 1.20
CA VAL A 59 2.97 9.11 0.86
C VAL A 59 2.27 8.37 -0.29
N GLN A 60 0.95 8.21 -0.22
CA GLN A 60 0.17 7.58 -1.29
C GLN A 60 0.27 8.35 -2.61
N PHE A 61 0.19 9.68 -2.55
CA PHE A 61 0.33 10.53 -3.73
C PHE A 61 1.71 10.40 -4.38
N MET A 62 2.79 10.47 -3.58
CA MET A 62 4.16 10.32 -4.07
C MET A 62 4.38 8.95 -4.70
N LYS A 63 3.92 7.88 -4.04
CA LYS A 63 3.99 6.50 -4.55
C LYS A 63 3.29 6.34 -5.90
N ASN A 64 2.09 6.87 -6.02
CA ASN A 64 1.27 6.70 -7.23
C ASN A 64 1.79 7.52 -8.42
N ARG A 65 2.58 8.56 -8.18
CA ARG A 65 3.20 9.38 -9.24
C ARG A 65 4.65 8.99 -9.53
N ALA A 66 5.24 8.11 -8.73
CA ALA A 66 6.61 7.67 -8.93
C ALA A 66 6.73 6.87 -10.24
N HIS A 67 7.48 7.41 -11.20
CA HIS A 67 7.73 6.72 -12.45
C HIS A 67 8.71 5.56 -12.23
N HIS A 68 8.27 4.34 -12.48
CA HIS A 68 9.12 3.17 -12.41
C HIS A 68 9.90 3.00 -13.72
N SER A 69 11.19 3.32 -13.70
CA SER A 69 12.07 3.33 -14.89
C SER A 69 12.19 1.97 -15.58
N GLY A 70 12.12 0.87 -14.83
CA GLY A 70 12.22 -0.49 -15.37
C GLY A 70 11.05 -0.90 -16.25
N ILE A 71 9.83 -0.45 -15.93
CA ILE A 71 8.61 -0.74 -16.71
C ILE A 71 8.10 0.47 -17.50
N ARG A 72 8.78 1.62 -17.37
CA ARG A 72 8.44 2.92 -18.00
C ARG A 72 6.99 3.35 -17.79
N ARG A 73 6.47 3.13 -16.58
CA ARG A 73 5.10 3.51 -16.20
C ARG A 73 5.06 4.02 -14.76
N THR A 74 4.07 4.85 -14.48
CA THR A 74 3.59 5.10 -13.12
C THR A 74 2.64 3.96 -12.70
N PRO A 75 2.49 3.70 -11.40
CA PRO A 75 1.53 2.70 -10.90
C PRO A 75 0.08 2.95 -11.30
N ASN A 76 -0.30 4.23 -11.47
CA ASN A 76 -1.59 4.68 -12.00
C ASN A 76 -1.56 4.92 -13.50
#